data_AF-A0A679IQ75-F1
#
_entry.id   AF-A0A679IQ75-F1
#
_cell.length_a   1.000
_cell.length_b   1.000
_cell.length_c   1.000
_cell.angle_alpha   90.00
_cell.angle_beta   90.00
_cell.angle_gamma   90.00
#
_symmetry.space_group_name_H-M   'P 1'
#
loop_
_entity.id
_entity.type
_entity.pdbx_description
1 polymer ?
#
loop_
_entity_poly.entity_id
_entity_poly.type
_entity_poly.pdbx_seq_one_letter_code
_entity_poly.pdbx_strand_id
1 'polypeptide(L)'
;MEFDWKATIGAVAPGLATALGGPLAGAAVKVIADKVFGNPNATEADVAAALASGSLTGDQVRALKQAEMEMQVEMARINQVADAAYLADTDSARKQTVALAQAGSGIAWAPVIISAIITIGFFACIFLLFLFEREWTERRLDC
;
A
#
# COMPACT_ATOMS: atom_id res chain seq x y z
N MET A 1 34.95 -26.28 0.99
CA MET A 1 33.49 -26.19 1.00
C MET A 1 33.14 -25.15 2.04
N GLU A 2 32.67 -23.99 1.60
CA GLU A 2 32.24 -22.89 2.47
C GLU A 2 30.92 -23.30 3.13
N PHE A 3 30.79 -23.17 4.45
CA PHE A 3 29.58 -23.54 5.17
C PHE A 3 28.48 -22.53 4.86
N ASP A 4 27.41 -22.96 4.17
CA ASP A 4 26.26 -22.10 3.84
C ASP A 4 25.31 -21.95 5.05
N TRP A 5 25.74 -21.09 5.97
CA TRP A 5 24.98 -20.74 7.17
C TRP A 5 23.69 -19.98 6.82
N LYS A 6 23.66 -19.23 5.70
CA LYS A 6 22.48 -18.49 5.24
C LYS A 6 21.37 -19.44 4.81
N ALA A 7 21.71 -20.51 4.10
CA ALA A 7 20.74 -21.56 3.75
C ALA A 7 20.17 -22.27 4.99
N THR A 8 21.01 -22.49 6.01
CA THR A 8 20.57 -23.08 7.29
C THR A 8 19.57 -22.18 8.03
N ILE A 9 19.83 -20.86 8.07
CA ILE A 9 18.89 -19.89 8.63
C ILE A 9 17.63 -19.79 7.78
N GLY A 10 17.75 -19.86 6.45
CA GLY A 10 16.62 -19.88 5.52
C GLY A 10 15.66 -21.05 5.75
N ALA A 11 16.16 -22.21 6.18
CA ALA A 11 15.32 -23.36 6.52
C ALA A 11 14.53 -23.17 7.84
N VAL A 12 15.05 -22.38 8.79
CA VAL A 12 14.44 -22.16 10.12
C VAL A 12 13.53 -20.91 10.12
N ALA A 13 14.03 -19.83 9.55
CA ALA A 13 13.45 -18.49 9.56
C ALA A 13 13.56 -17.84 8.15
N PRO A 14 12.64 -18.18 7.23
CA PRO A 14 12.71 -17.73 5.84
C PRO A 14 12.51 -16.21 5.67
N GLY A 15 11.76 -15.56 6.55
CA GLY A 15 11.60 -14.10 6.51
C GLY A 15 12.87 -13.36 6.92
N LEU A 16 13.55 -13.80 7.98
CA LEU A 16 14.86 -13.31 8.38
C LEU A 16 15.91 -13.59 7.29
N ALA A 17 15.85 -14.73 6.59
CA ALA A 17 16.73 -15.00 5.46
C ALA A 17 16.46 -14.07 4.26
N THR A 18 15.20 -13.72 4.00
CA THR A 18 14.84 -12.71 2.99
C THR A 18 15.34 -11.33 3.40
N ALA A 19 15.27 -11.00 4.70
CA ALA A 19 15.86 -9.78 5.23
C ALA A 19 17.38 -9.78 5.05
N LEU A 20 18.08 -10.90 5.29
CA LEU A 20 19.53 -11.09 5.03
C LEU A 20 19.93 -10.94 3.55
N GLY A 21 19.03 -11.25 2.62
CA GLY A 21 19.25 -11.07 1.18
C GLY A 21 18.75 -9.74 0.62
N GLY A 22 18.13 -8.90 1.45
CA GLY A 22 17.46 -7.67 1.06
C GLY A 22 18.06 -6.40 1.68
N PRO A 23 17.41 -5.24 1.51
CA PRO A 23 17.89 -3.96 2.06
C PRO A 23 17.95 -3.94 3.61
N LEU A 24 17.36 -4.94 4.27
CA LEU A 24 17.35 -5.10 5.72
C LEU A 24 18.44 -6.05 6.23
N ALA A 25 19.42 -6.42 5.40
CA ALA A 25 20.41 -7.44 5.73
C ALA A 25 21.19 -7.11 7.01
N GLY A 26 21.65 -5.86 7.17
CA GLY A 26 22.36 -5.44 8.37
C GLY A 26 21.52 -5.51 9.64
N ALA A 27 20.22 -5.22 9.55
CA ALA A 27 19.31 -5.33 10.69
C ALA A 27 19.05 -6.81 11.05
N ALA A 28 18.89 -7.68 10.05
CA ALA A 28 18.70 -9.11 10.26
C ALA A 28 19.94 -9.77 10.89
N VAL A 29 21.15 -9.44 10.40
CA VAL A 29 22.41 -9.89 11.01
C VAL A 29 22.48 -9.46 12.48
N LYS A 30 22.09 -8.23 12.81
CA LYS A 30 22.09 -7.73 14.19
C LYS A 30 21.11 -8.47 15.09
N VAL A 31 19.90 -8.75 14.61
CA VAL A 31 18.89 -9.53 15.37
C VAL A 31 19.39 -10.96 15.61
N ILE A 32 19.99 -11.58 14.60
CA ILE A 32 20.58 -12.92 14.73
C ILE A 32 21.76 -12.88 15.72
N ALA A 33 22.64 -11.89 15.60
CA ALA A 33 23.79 -11.71 16.48
C ALA A 33 23.37 -11.50 17.95
N ASP A 34 22.32 -10.72 18.19
CA ASP A 34 21.76 -10.49 19.53
C ASP A 34 21.06 -11.73 20.09
N LYS A 35 20.14 -12.35 19.32
CA LYS A 35 19.32 -13.47 19.82
C LYS A 35 20.04 -14.82 19.87
N VAL A 36 21.04 -15.02 19.01
CA VAL A 36 21.76 -16.31 18.91
C VAL A 36 23.08 -16.25 19.66
N PHE A 37 23.84 -15.14 19.52
CA PHE A 37 25.21 -15.02 20.04
C PHE A 37 25.34 -14.05 21.22
N GLY A 38 24.27 -13.32 21.59
CA GLY A 38 24.31 -12.34 22.67
C GLY A 38 25.24 -11.15 22.40
N ASN A 39 25.64 -10.93 21.15
CA ASN A 39 26.54 -9.85 20.76
C ASN A 39 25.91 -9.00 19.65
N PRO A 40 25.26 -7.87 19.97
CA PRO A 40 24.56 -7.03 19.01
C PRO A 40 25.48 -6.26 18.03
N ASN A 41 26.80 -6.40 18.16
CA ASN A 41 27.80 -5.74 17.29
C ASN A 41 28.54 -6.72 16.37
N ALA A 42 28.16 -8.01 16.35
CA ALA A 42 28.83 -8.98 15.49
C ALA A 42 28.55 -8.66 14.00
N THR A 43 29.61 -8.66 13.20
CA THR A 43 29.48 -8.46 11.75
C THR A 43 28.97 -9.73 11.07
N GLU A 44 28.54 -9.63 9.82
CA GLU A 44 28.08 -10.78 9.03
C GLU A 44 29.15 -11.90 8.96
N ALA A 45 30.43 -11.52 8.90
CA ALA A 45 31.55 -12.46 8.90
C ALA A 45 31.73 -13.16 10.27
N ASP A 46 31.51 -12.45 11.38
CA ASP A 46 31.58 -13.02 12.72
C ASP A 46 30.44 -14.01 12.97
N VAL A 47 29.24 -13.68 12.49
CA VAL A 47 28.07 -14.56 12.53
C VAL A 47 28.31 -15.80 11.66
N ALA A 48 28.83 -15.63 10.45
CA ALA A 48 29.20 -16.76 9.57
C ALA A 48 30.22 -17.70 10.22
N ALA A 49 31.28 -17.15 10.84
CA ALA A 49 32.31 -17.94 11.52
C ALA A 49 31.77 -18.64 12.78
N ALA A 50 30.90 -17.97 13.53
CA ALA A 50 30.28 -18.53 14.73
C ALA A 50 29.28 -19.66 14.39
N LEU A 51 28.48 -19.51 13.33
CA LEU A 51 27.61 -20.58 12.83
C LEU A 51 28.40 -21.73 12.15
N ALA A 52 29.54 -21.44 11.52
CA ALA A 52 30.39 -22.47 10.91
C ALA A 52 31.13 -23.34 11.95
N SER A 53 31.39 -22.79 13.14
CA SER A 53 32.05 -23.48 14.25
C SER A 53 31.11 -24.28 15.14
N GLY A 54 29.79 -24.08 15.03
CA GLY A 54 28.79 -24.85 15.78
C GLY A 54 27.39 -24.76 15.17
N SER A 55 26.74 -25.91 15.02
CA SER A 55 25.33 -26.00 14.67
C SER A 55 24.50 -25.24 15.71
N LEU A 56 23.51 -24.45 15.26
CA LEU A 56 22.56 -23.77 16.15
C LEU A 56 22.00 -24.74 17.19
N THR A 57 22.04 -24.37 18.47
CA THR A 57 21.41 -25.15 19.53
C THR A 57 19.89 -25.06 19.42
N GLY A 58 19.15 -26.05 19.94
CA GLY A 58 17.68 -26.06 19.89
C GLY A 58 17.04 -24.81 20.51
N ASP A 59 17.68 -24.21 21.51
CA ASP A 59 17.26 -22.94 22.11
C ASP A 59 17.44 -21.75 21.17
N GLN A 60 18.55 -21.69 20.44
CA GLN A 60 18.81 -20.65 19.46
C GLN A 60 17.83 -20.72 18.28
N VAL A 61 17.51 -21.93 17.81
CA VAL A 61 16.50 -22.16 16.78
C VAL A 61 15.12 -21.65 17.23
N ARG A 62 14.74 -21.90 18.51
CA ARG A 62 13.51 -21.35 19.08
C ARG A 62 13.53 -19.83 19.14
N ALA A 63 14.62 -19.22 19.58
CA ALA A 63 14.76 -17.76 19.66
C ALA A 63 14.67 -17.09 18.27
N LEU A 64 15.32 -17.68 17.26
CA LEU A 64 15.20 -17.28 15.86
C LEU A 64 13.76 -17.35 15.36
N LYS A 65 13.06 -18.45 15.68
CA LYS A 65 11.67 -18.64 15.28
C LYS A 65 10.73 -17.64 15.97
N GLN A 66 10.99 -17.32 17.22
CA GLN A 66 10.27 -16.29 17.97
C GLN A 66 10.43 -14.92 17.30
N ALA A 67 11.66 -14.53 16.97
CA ALA A 67 11.96 -13.27 16.30
C ALA A 67 11.30 -13.20 14.89
N GLU A 68 11.28 -14.31 14.16
CA GLU A 68 10.57 -14.42 12.88
C GLU A 68 9.06 -14.20 13.06
N MET A 69 8.44 -14.80 14.07
CA MET A 69 7.01 -14.61 14.36
C MET A 69 6.70 -13.15 14.73
N GLU A 70 7.54 -12.52 15.56
CA GLU A 70 7.41 -11.10 15.90
C GLU A 70 7.52 -10.20 14.67
N MET A 71 8.47 -10.49 13.78
CA MET A 71 8.62 -9.77 12.52
C MET A 71 7.37 -9.92 11.64
N GLN A 72 6.82 -11.13 11.51
CA GLN A 72 5.60 -11.36 10.71
C GLN A 72 4.39 -10.63 11.28
N VAL A 73 4.25 -10.59 12.60
CA VAL A 73 3.19 -9.84 13.29
C VAL A 73 3.32 -8.35 13.02
N GLU A 74 4.52 -7.78 13.15
CA GLU A 74 4.72 -6.35 12.90
C GLU A 74 4.52 -6.00 11.42
N MET A 75 4.95 -6.86 10.50
CA MET A 75 4.68 -6.68 9.06
C MET A 75 3.18 -6.70 8.76
N ALA A 76 2.43 -7.63 9.36
CA ALA A 76 0.97 -7.66 9.25
C ALA A 76 0.34 -6.40 9.85
N ARG A 77 0.86 -5.90 10.97
CA ARG A 77 0.41 -4.66 11.61
C ARG A 77 0.65 -3.45 10.73
N ILE A 78 1.84 -3.33 10.13
CA ILE A 78 2.19 -2.24 9.22
C ILE A 78 1.27 -2.26 7.99
N ASN A 79 1.03 -3.44 7.40
CA ASN A 79 0.10 -3.59 6.28
C ASN A 79 -1.32 -3.17 6.66
N GLN A 80 -1.82 -3.61 7.81
CA GLN A 80 -3.14 -3.20 8.31
C GLN A 80 -3.26 -1.68 8.52
N VAL A 81 -2.21 -1.04 9.06
CA VAL A 81 -2.18 0.41 9.24
C VAL A 81 -2.14 1.13 7.88
N ALA A 82 -1.38 0.61 6.91
CA ALA A 82 -1.34 1.16 5.56
C ALA A 82 -2.70 1.04 4.86
N ASP A 83 -3.36 -0.11 4.97
CA ASP A 83 -4.70 -0.34 4.44
C ASP A 83 -5.73 0.58 5.12
N ALA A 84 -5.66 0.71 6.45
CA ALA A 84 -6.52 1.62 7.19
C ALA A 84 -6.30 3.08 6.79
N ALA A 85 -5.06 3.50 6.56
CA ALA A 85 -4.75 4.84 6.07
C ALA A 85 -5.31 5.07 4.66
N TYR A 86 -5.18 4.10 3.76
CA TYR A 86 -5.78 4.16 2.42
C TYR A 86 -7.31 4.25 2.48
N LEU A 87 -7.96 3.41 3.29
CA LEU A 87 -9.40 3.45 3.50
C LEU A 87 -9.84 4.80 4.09
N ALA A 88 -9.12 5.32 5.08
CA ALA A 88 -9.40 6.62 5.69
C ALA A 88 -9.27 7.78 4.68
N ASP A 89 -8.29 7.73 3.78
CA ASP A 89 -8.12 8.73 2.71
C ASP A 89 -9.32 8.71 1.75
N THR A 90 -9.74 7.54 1.29
CA THR A 90 -10.91 7.40 0.39
C THR A 90 -12.23 7.80 1.08
N ASP A 91 -12.36 7.51 2.37
CA ASP A 91 -13.54 7.86 3.17
C ASP A 91 -13.58 9.37 3.45
N SER A 92 -12.43 10.00 3.70
CA SER A 92 -12.30 11.46 3.85
C SER A 92 -12.80 12.21 2.61
N ALA A 93 -12.45 11.73 1.41
CA ALA A 93 -12.91 12.31 0.15
C ALA A 93 -14.45 12.30 0.01
N ARG A 94 -15.12 11.22 0.47
CA ARG A 94 -16.59 11.12 0.47
C ARG A 94 -17.21 11.96 1.59
N LYS A 95 -16.56 12.02 2.75
CA LYS A 95 -17.03 12.81 3.90
C LYS A 95 -16.90 14.30 3.67
N GLN A 96 -15.94 14.76 2.88
CA GLN A 96 -15.77 16.19 2.61
C GLN A 96 -17.01 16.81 1.96
N THR A 97 -17.63 16.14 0.98
CA THR A 97 -18.85 16.63 0.32
C THR A 97 -20.05 16.64 1.27
N VAL A 98 -20.19 15.59 2.10
CA VAL A 98 -21.25 15.48 3.11
C VAL A 98 -21.06 16.50 4.24
N ALA A 99 -19.83 16.70 4.72
CA ALA A 99 -19.51 17.67 5.77
C ALA A 99 -19.75 19.10 5.30
N LEU A 100 -19.40 19.43 4.05
CA LEU A 100 -19.73 20.72 3.44
C LEU A 100 -21.24 20.92 3.32
N ALA A 101 -22.00 19.86 2.99
CA ALA A 101 -23.46 19.89 2.94
C ALA A 101 -24.10 20.07 4.33
N GLN A 102 -23.57 19.39 5.35
CA GLN A 102 -24.04 19.49 6.74
C GLN A 102 -23.68 20.82 7.40
N ALA A 103 -22.55 21.43 7.00
CA ALA A 103 -22.12 22.75 7.47
C ALA A 103 -22.98 23.91 6.92
N GLY A 104 -24.01 23.63 6.11
CA GLY A 104 -24.91 24.65 5.56
C GLY A 104 -24.24 25.61 4.58
N SER A 105 -23.06 25.27 4.07
CA SER A 105 -22.35 26.08 3.08
C SER A 105 -23.02 25.96 1.71
N GLY A 106 -23.40 27.08 1.11
CA GLY A 106 -24.03 27.11 -0.23
C GLY A 106 -23.17 26.47 -1.34
N ILE A 107 -21.87 26.29 -1.08
CA ILE A 107 -20.92 25.60 -1.98
C ILE A 107 -21.22 24.10 -2.09
N ALA A 108 -21.90 23.49 -1.11
CA ALA A 108 -22.27 22.07 -1.16
C ALA A 108 -23.20 21.71 -2.34
N TRP A 109 -24.00 22.68 -2.79
CA TRP A 109 -24.91 22.51 -3.93
C TRP A 109 -24.25 22.85 -5.28
N ALA A 110 -23.03 23.39 -5.28
CA ALA A 110 -22.35 23.80 -6.52
C ALA A 110 -22.23 22.66 -7.55
N PRO A 111 -21.85 21.41 -7.19
CA PRO A 111 -21.75 20.33 -8.18
C PRO A 111 -23.11 19.96 -8.80
N VAL A 112 -24.18 19.98 -8.01
CA VAL A 112 -25.54 19.66 -8.46
C VAL A 112 -26.06 20.77 -9.39
N ILE A 113 -25.82 22.03 -9.04
CA ILE A 113 -26.24 23.18 -9.86
C ILE A 113 -25.50 23.18 -11.21
N ILE A 114 -24.17 22.97 -11.20
CA ILE A 114 -23.37 22.94 -12.44
C ILE A 114 -23.83 21.79 -13.35
N SER A 115 -24.04 20.59 -12.81
CA SER A 115 -24.52 19.45 -13.59
C SER A 115 -25.90 19.73 -14.19
N ALA A 116 -26.84 20.26 -13.40
CA ALA A 116 -28.17 20.62 -13.88
C ALA A 116 -28.13 21.67 -15.00
N ILE A 117 -27.29 22.71 -14.87
CA ILE A 117 -27.12 23.75 -15.90
C ILE A 117 -26.61 23.14 -17.21
N ILE A 118 -25.60 22.28 -17.16
CA ILE A 118 -25.03 21.63 -18.35
C ILE A 118 -26.08 20.74 -19.02
N THR A 119 -26.81 19.94 -18.24
CA THR A 119 -27.86 19.06 -18.76
C THR A 119 -28.98 19.86 -19.42
N ILE A 120 -29.50 20.90 -18.75
CA ILE A 120 -30.55 21.76 -19.29
C ILE A 120 -30.07 22.49 -20.55
N GLY A 121 -28.85 23.04 -20.53
CA GLY A 121 -28.25 23.73 -21.68
C GLY A 121 -28.11 22.82 -22.90
N PHE A 122 -27.69 21.57 -22.70
CA PHE A 122 -27.61 20.58 -23.78
C PHE A 122 -28.98 20.32 -24.43
N PHE A 123 -30.02 20.05 -23.63
CA PHE A 123 -31.35 19.84 -24.16
C PHE A 123 -31.96 21.09 -24.79
N ALA A 124 -31.66 22.28 -24.26
CA ALA A 124 -32.07 23.54 -24.86
C ALA A 124 -31.44 23.74 -26.24
N CYS A 125 -30.15 23.43 -26.42
CA CYS A 125 -29.48 23.49 -27.72
C CYS A 125 -30.11 22.52 -28.73
N ILE A 126 -30.40 21.28 -28.31
CA ILE A 126 -31.11 20.30 -29.16
C ILE A 126 -32.50 20.82 -29.55
N PHE A 127 -33.26 21.32 -28.58
CA PHE A 127 -34.61 21.84 -28.82
C PHE A 127 -34.61 23.05 -29.75
N LEU A 128 -33.66 23.98 -29.58
CA LEU A 128 -33.47 25.10 -30.49
C LEU A 128 -33.12 24.64 -31.89
N LEU A 129 -32.22 23.66 -32.03
CA LEU A 129 -31.88 23.07 -33.33
C LEU A 129 -33.12 22.52 -34.03
N PHE A 130 -33.97 21.76 -33.33
CA PHE A 130 -35.22 21.24 -33.88
C PHE A 130 -36.25 22.33 -34.23
N LEU A 131 -36.30 23.44 -33.49
CA LEU A 131 -37.15 24.57 -33.84
C LEU A 131 -36.64 25.35 -35.07
N PHE A 132 -35.33 25.51 -35.21
CA PHE A 132 -34.71 26.20 -36.36
C PHE A 132 -34.67 25.34 -37.63
N GLU A 133 -34.61 24.00 -37.53
CA GLU A 133 -34.64 23.10 -38.69
C GLU A 133 -36.00 23.04 -39.42
N ARG A 134 -37.09 23.54 -38.81
CA ARG A 134 -38.40 23.63 -39.49
C ARG A 134 -38.39 24.52 -40.75
N GLU A 135 -37.37 25.36 -40.92
CA GLU A 135 -37.29 26.34 -42.02
C GLU A 135 -36.26 26.01 -43.10
N TRP A 136 -35.51 24.90 -42.95
CA TRP A 136 -34.38 24.57 -43.83
C TRP A 136 -34.71 23.56 -44.93
N THR A 137 -35.83 22.84 -44.85
CA THR A 137 -36.21 21.81 -45.83
C THR A 137 -36.94 22.36 -47.07
N GLU A 138 -37.53 23.56 -47.01
CA GLU A 138 -38.26 24.15 -48.15
C GLU A 138 -37.36 24.90 -49.15
N ARG A 139 -36.09 25.18 -48.84
CA ARG A 139 -35.17 25.92 -49.74
C ARG A 139 -34.31 25.06 -50.67
N ARG A 140 -34.58 23.75 -50.78
CA ARG A 140 -33.77 22.82 -51.59
C ARG A 140 -34.57 22.04 -52.65
N LEU A 141 -35.80 22.47 -52.98
CA LEU A 141 -36.64 21.87 -54.02
C LEU A 141 -36.93 22.79 -55.21
N ASP A 142 -36.42 24.02 -55.22
CA ASP A 142 -36.50 24.92 -56.37
C ASP A 142 -35.21 24.86 -57.20
N CYS A 143 -35.02 23.74 -57.91
CA CYS A 143 -34.15 23.60 -59.08
C CYS A 143 -34.86 22.69 -60.10
#